data_AF-A0A5C5WN53-F1
#
_entry.id   AF-A0A5C5WN53-F1
#
_cell.length_a   1.000
_cell.length_b   1.000
_cell.length_c   1.000
_cell.angle_alpha   90.00
_cell.angle_beta   90.00
_cell.angle_gamma   90.00
#
_symmetry.space_group_name_H-M   'P 1'
#
loop_
_entity.id
_entity.type
_entity.pdbx_description
1 polymer ?
#
loop_
_entity_poly.entity_id
_entity_poly.type
_entity_poly.pdbx_seq_one_letter_code
_entity_poly.pdbx_strand_id
1 'polypeptide(L)'
;MKKALTFVALFGVIGLFAAAPKQAEARPQYLKGFLVKYDIAEAKELKCGVCHGERGKNKKVVSDYGKALGKALGEKNVKDADKIAEALGEAAKARNGDDGTFGDLLDKGKLPPAAE
;
A
#
# COMPACT_ATOMS: atom_id res chain seq x y z
N MET A 1 57.81 19.78 -44.12
CA MET A 1 57.63 18.57 -43.28
C MET A 1 57.60 19.06 -41.83
N LYS A 2 56.61 18.84 -40.95
CA LYS A 2 55.55 17.83 -40.85
C LYS A 2 54.30 18.49 -40.25
N LYS A 3 53.16 17.91 -40.62
CA LYS A 3 51.80 18.37 -40.39
C LYS A 3 51.38 18.23 -38.92
N ALA A 4 50.41 19.05 -38.55
CA ALA A 4 49.59 18.95 -37.35
C ALA A 4 49.16 17.51 -37.05
N LEU A 5 49.21 17.12 -35.78
CA LEU A 5 48.38 16.02 -35.27
C LEU A 5 47.72 16.46 -33.96
N THR A 6 46.45 16.78 -34.11
CA THR A 6 45.41 16.94 -33.11
C THR A 6 45.38 15.70 -32.20
N PHE A 7 45.67 15.86 -30.91
CA PHE A 7 45.36 14.84 -29.91
C PHE A 7 43.91 15.02 -29.48
N VAL A 8 43.07 14.13 -29.98
CA VAL A 8 41.63 14.01 -29.69
C VAL A 8 41.47 13.72 -28.20
N ALA A 9 40.86 14.66 -27.48
CA ALA A 9 40.26 14.43 -26.18
C ALA A 9 39.03 13.54 -26.38
N LEU A 10 39.13 12.26 -26.00
CA LEU A 10 37.98 11.36 -25.89
C LEU A 10 37.99 10.71 -24.50
N PHE A 11 37.66 11.52 -23.48
CA PHE A 11 37.16 10.94 -22.23
C PHE A 11 35.72 10.49 -22.49
N GLY A 12 35.58 9.21 -22.85
CA GLY A 12 34.30 8.53 -22.90
C GLY A 12 33.69 8.49 -21.50
N VAL A 13 32.83 9.47 -21.20
CA VAL A 13 31.91 9.38 -20.07
C VAL A 13 30.88 8.32 -20.46
N ILE A 14 31.17 7.07 -20.11
CA ILE A 14 30.19 5.98 -20.14
C ILE A 14 29.12 6.38 -19.12
N GLY A 15 28.03 6.95 -19.65
CA GLY A 15 26.83 7.29 -18.89
C GLY A 15 26.26 6.03 -18.28
N LEU A 16 26.65 5.75 -17.04
CA LEU A 16 26.04 4.76 -16.20
C LEU A 16 24.63 5.29 -15.85
N PHE A 17 23.66 5.02 -16.73
CA PHE A 17 22.25 5.17 -16.42
C PHE A 17 21.92 4.16 -15.31
N ALA A 18 22.21 4.55 -14.08
CA ALA A 18 21.75 3.84 -12.90
C ALA A 18 20.21 3.81 -12.97
N ALA A 19 19.65 2.62 -13.12
CA ALA A 19 18.22 2.40 -13.00
C ALA A 19 17.79 2.88 -11.61
N ALA A 20 17.24 4.09 -11.52
CA ALA A 20 16.73 4.63 -10.27
C ALA A 20 15.69 3.65 -9.72
N PRO A 21 15.82 3.19 -8.46
CA PRO A 21 14.85 2.27 -7.90
C PRO A 21 13.47 2.93 -7.93
N LYS A 22 12.48 2.25 -8.52
CA LYS A 22 11.09 2.71 -8.52
C LYS A 22 10.67 2.92 -7.06
N GLN A 23 10.54 4.19 -6.66
CA GLN A 23 10.11 4.57 -5.33
C GLN A 23 8.70 4.00 -5.09
N ALA A 24 8.51 3.27 -4.00
CA ALA A 24 7.21 2.73 -3.64
C ALA A 24 6.26 3.90 -3.31
N GLU A 25 5.35 4.19 -4.24
CA GLU A 25 4.36 5.26 -4.09
C GLU A 25 3.43 4.95 -2.91
N ALA A 26 3.26 5.94 -2.02
CA ALA A 26 2.29 5.82 -0.93
C ALA A 26 0.87 5.72 -1.52
N ARG A 27 0.03 4.87 -0.93
CA ARG A 27 -1.35 4.64 -1.40
C ARG A 27 -2.37 5.12 -0.37
N PRO A 28 -2.46 6.44 -0.12
CA PRO A 28 -3.31 6.99 0.93
C PRO A 28 -4.80 6.78 0.67
N GLN A 29 -5.20 6.49 -0.57
CA GLN A 29 -6.60 6.31 -0.95
C GLN A 29 -7.30 5.17 -0.20
N TYR A 30 -6.57 4.11 0.19
CA TYR A 30 -7.17 2.99 0.93
C TYR A 30 -7.54 3.40 2.36
N LEU A 31 -6.63 4.07 3.06
CA LEU A 31 -6.92 4.59 4.40
C LEU A 31 -8.02 5.65 4.34
N LYS A 32 -8.01 6.53 3.33
CA LYS A 32 -9.09 7.51 3.14
C LYS A 32 -10.44 6.82 2.95
N GLY A 33 -10.53 5.82 2.06
CA GLY A 33 -11.74 5.05 1.85
C GLY A 33 -12.21 4.36 3.13
N PHE A 34 -11.29 3.78 3.89
CA PHE A 34 -11.60 3.17 5.19
C PHE A 34 -12.18 4.19 6.17
N LEU A 35 -11.54 5.34 6.33
CA LEU A 35 -11.99 6.39 7.27
C LEU A 35 -13.30 7.08 6.86
N VAL A 36 -13.61 7.10 5.56
CA VAL A 36 -14.92 7.57 5.06
C VAL A 36 -16.01 6.54 5.39
N LYS A 37 -15.71 5.25 5.27
CA LYS A 37 -16.68 4.17 5.50
C LYS A 37 -16.89 3.87 6.99
N TYR A 38 -15.84 3.96 7.80
CA TYR A 38 -15.85 3.60 9.21
C TYR A 38 -15.27 4.74 10.07
N ASP A 39 -16.10 5.32 10.95
CA ASP A 39 -15.65 6.35 11.89
C ASP A 39 -15.09 5.72 13.17
N ILE A 40 -13.87 5.19 13.08
CA ILE A 40 -13.15 4.59 14.19
C ILE A 40 -11.94 5.47 14.53
N ALA A 41 -11.93 6.07 15.72
CA ALA A 41 -10.87 6.99 16.14
C ALA A 41 -9.47 6.36 16.05
N GLU A 42 -9.35 5.11 16.50
CA GLU A 42 -8.09 4.36 16.49
C GLU A 42 -7.53 4.17 15.07
N ALA A 43 -8.38 4.12 14.03
CA ALA A 43 -7.91 4.03 12.64
C ALA A 43 -7.14 5.27 12.19
N LYS A 44 -7.51 6.46 12.72
CA LYS A 44 -6.84 7.73 12.40
C LYS A 44 -5.44 7.78 13.04
N GLU A 45 -5.26 7.11 14.17
CA GLU A 45 -3.97 6.98 14.86
C GLU A 45 -3.08 5.90 14.22
N LEU A 46 -3.64 4.71 13.96
CA LEU A 46 -2.90 3.59 13.39
C LEU A 46 -2.57 3.77 11.91
N LYS A 47 -3.41 4.48 11.15
CA LYS A 47 -3.20 4.78 9.73
C LYS A 47 -2.94 3.50 8.91
N CYS A 48 -1.73 3.36 8.36
CA CYS A 48 -1.30 2.17 7.64
C CYS A 48 -1.36 0.90 8.51
N GLY A 49 -1.24 1.05 9.83
CA GLY A 49 -1.30 -0.04 10.80
C GLY A 49 -2.65 -0.75 10.90
N VAL A 50 -3.72 -0.20 10.32
CA VAL A 50 -5.00 -0.90 10.20
C VAL A 50 -4.85 -2.17 9.35
N CYS A 51 -3.98 -2.13 8.33
CA CYS A 51 -3.80 -3.24 7.40
C CYS A 51 -2.37 -3.79 7.35
N HIS A 52 -1.37 -3.03 7.79
CA HIS A 52 0.04 -3.37 7.68
C HIS A 52 0.69 -3.63 9.03
N GLY A 53 1.67 -4.55 9.04
CA GLY A 53 2.38 -4.97 10.26
C GLY A 53 3.21 -3.87 10.89
N GLU A 54 3.61 -4.13 12.14
CA GLU A 54 4.42 -3.21 12.96
C GLU A 54 3.83 -1.79 13.03
N ARG A 55 2.51 -1.69 13.22
CA ARG A 55 1.76 -0.41 13.20
C ARG A 55 1.98 0.40 11.91
N GLY A 56 2.10 -0.30 10.78
CA GLY A 56 2.28 0.31 9.46
C GLY A 56 3.72 0.56 9.04
N LYS A 57 4.71 0.21 9.87
CA LYS A 57 6.13 0.31 9.51
C LYS A 57 6.53 -0.75 8.49
N ASN A 58 5.92 -1.93 8.56
CA ASN A 58 6.23 -3.04 7.68
C ASN A 58 5.11 -3.27 6.66
N LYS A 59 5.25 -2.65 5.49
CA LYS A 59 4.28 -2.74 4.38
C LYS A 59 4.23 -4.12 3.70
N LYS A 60 5.21 -4.99 3.97
CA LYS A 60 5.26 -6.35 3.42
C LYS A 60 4.37 -7.31 4.22
N VAL A 61 4.21 -7.02 5.51
CA VAL A 61 3.33 -7.75 6.40
C VAL A 61 1.95 -7.12 6.31
N VAL A 62 0.93 -7.94 6.07
CA VAL A 62 -0.45 -7.50 5.82
C VAL A 62 -1.39 -8.36 6.66
N SER A 63 -2.34 -7.73 7.33
CA SER A 63 -3.32 -8.41 8.19
C SER A 63 -4.27 -9.25 7.36
N ASP A 64 -5.01 -10.15 7.99
CA ASP A 64 -6.01 -10.95 7.27
C ASP A 64 -7.11 -10.10 6.66
N TYR A 65 -7.50 -9.00 7.32
CA TYR A 65 -8.38 -7.99 6.73
C TYR A 65 -7.72 -7.30 5.52
N GLY A 66 -6.45 -6.91 5.61
CA GLY A 66 -5.72 -6.33 4.49
C GLY A 66 -5.58 -7.29 3.30
N LYS A 67 -5.42 -8.59 3.55
CA LYS A 67 -5.43 -9.64 2.51
C LYS A 67 -6.82 -9.79 1.89
N ALA A 68 -7.88 -9.77 2.70
CA ALA A 68 -9.26 -9.82 2.22
C ALA A 68 -9.57 -8.62 1.31
N LEU A 69 -9.15 -7.41 1.69
CA LEU A 69 -9.26 -6.21 0.86
C LEU A 69 -8.46 -6.35 -0.43
N GLY A 70 -7.21 -6.82 -0.36
CA GLY A 70 -6.38 -7.05 -1.56
C GLY A 70 -7.01 -8.06 -2.53
N LYS A 71 -7.63 -9.11 -2.01
CA LYS A 71 -8.38 -10.10 -2.80
C LYS A 71 -9.62 -9.49 -3.43
N ALA A 72 -10.39 -8.70 -2.69
CA ALA A 72 -11.59 -8.04 -3.18
C ALA A 72 -11.29 -7.00 -4.28
N LEU A 73 -10.18 -6.27 -4.15
CA LEU A 73 -9.74 -5.32 -5.18
C LEU A 73 -9.33 -6.02 -6.49
N GLY A 74 -8.80 -7.25 -6.42
CA GLY A 74 -8.39 -8.05 -7.58
C GLY A 74 -7.16 -7.52 -8.36
N GLU A 75 -6.81 -6.24 -8.18
CA GLU A 75 -5.70 -5.59 -8.86
C GLU A 75 -4.88 -4.69 -7.91
N LYS A 76 -3.64 -4.40 -8.29
CA LYS A 76 -2.74 -3.56 -7.51
C LYS A 76 -2.98 -2.09 -7.81
N ASN A 77 -2.85 -1.24 -6.79
CA ASN A 77 -2.86 0.22 -6.93
C ASN A 77 -4.17 0.80 -7.50
N VAL A 78 -5.31 0.19 -7.18
CA VAL A 78 -6.65 0.78 -7.42
C VAL A 78 -6.70 2.20 -6.84
N LYS A 79 -7.13 3.16 -7.66
CA LYS A 79 -7.29 4.58 -7.30
C LYS A 79 -8.75 5.04 -7.25
N ASP A 80 -9.64 4.25 -7.84
CA ASP A 80 -11.06 4.52 -7.90
C ASP A 80 -11.71 4.37 -6.52
N ALA A 81 -12.40 5.41 -6.06
CA ALA A 81 -12.93 5.47 -4.71
C ALA A 81 -14.09 4.48 -4.51
N ASP A 82 -14.93 4.29 -5.52
CA ASP A 82 -16.11 3.43 -5.45
C ASP A 82 -15.68 1.96 -5.41
N LYS A 83 -14.72 1.57 -6.26
CA LYS A 83 -14.09 0.23 -6.19
C LYS A 83 -13.47 -0.04 -4.82
N ILE A 84 -12.83 0.97 -4.22
CA ILE A 84 -12.25 0.82 -2.88
C ILE A 84 -13.36 0.65 -1.84
N ALA A 85 -14.43 1.45 -1.91
CA ALA A 85 -15.55 1.36 -0.98
C ALA A 85 -16.29 0.01 -1.06
N GLU A 86 -16.48 -0.51 -2.27
CA GLU A 86 -17.03 -1.85 -2.54
C GLU A 86 -16.11 -2.93 -1.96
N ALA A 87 -14.82 -2.89 -2.28
CA ALA A 87 -13.86 -3.87 -1.80
C ALA A 87 -13.70 -3.86 -0.27
N LEU A 88 -13.84 -2.70 0.39
CA LEU A 88 -13.89 -2.60 1.85
C LEU A 88 -15.14 -3.26 2.44
N GLY A 89 -16.28 -3.19 1.74
CA GLY A 89 -17.50 -3.90 2.10
C GLY A 89 -17.37 -5.42 1.91
N GLU A 90 -16.77 -5.86 0.81
CA GLU A 90 -16.50 -7.28 0.59
C GLU A 90 -15.48 -7.84 1.59
N ALA A 91 -14.42 -7.08 1.91
CA ALA A 91 -13.46 -7.45 2.94
C ALA A 91 -14.12 -7.59 4.32
N ALA A 92 -15.12 -6.76 4.62
CA ALA A 92 -15.86 -6.83 5.88
C ALA A 92 -16.65 -8.15 6.03
N LYS A 93 -17.07 -8.77 4.91
CA LYS A 93 -17.78 -10.07 4.95
C LYS A 93 -16.86 -11.26 5.25
N ALA A 94 -15.54 -11.09 5.18
CA ALA A 94 -14.61 -12.17 5.46
C ALA A 94 -14.63 -12.54 6.96
N ARG A 95 -14.44 -13.83 7.26
CA ARG A 95 -14.39 -14.33 8.65
C ARG A 95 -13.20 -13.73 9.40
N ASN A 96 -13.47 -13.33 10.64
CA ASN A 96 -12.49 -12.99 11.66
C ASN A 96 -12.37 -14.17 12.64
N GLY A 97 -11.62 -15.21 12.25
CA GLY A 97 -11.51 -16.42 13.06
C GLY A 97 -12.88 -16.99 13.44
N ASP A 98 -13.07 -17.31 14.72
CA ASP A 98 -14.34 -17.77 15.30
C ASP A 98 -15.24 -16.64 15.82
N ASP A 99 -14.76 -15.39 15.79
CA ASP A 99 -15.44 -14.21 16.33
C ASP A 99 -16.37 -13.52 15.32
N GLY A 100 -16.87 -14.26 14.32
CA GLY A 100 -17.74 -13.74 13.26
C GLY A 100 -16.97 -13.19 12.05
N THR A 101 -17.40 -12.04 11.53
CA THR A 101 -16.80 -11.35 10.38
C THR A 101 -16.01 -10.11 10.81
N PHE A 102 -15.14 -9.60 9.93
CA PHE A 102 -14.50 -8.30 10.19
C PHE A 102 -15.52 -7.16 10.27
N GLY A 103 -16.61 -7.24 9.51
CA GLY A 103 -17.73 -6.29 9.57
C GLY A 103 -18.33 -6.22 10.96
N ASP A 104 -18.53 -7.35 11.62
CA ASP A 104 -19.06 -7.40 12.99
C ASP A 104 -18.17 -6.66 14.01
N LEU A 105 -16.86 -6.59 13.78
CA LEU A 105 -15.95 -5.77 14.59
C LEU A 105 -16.05 -4.29 14.24
N LEU A 106 -16.02 -3.98 12.94
CA LEU A 106 -16.06 -2.61 12.41
C LEU A 106 -17.35 -1.90 12.82
N ASP A 107 -18.49 -2.60 12.77
CA ASP A 107 -19.79 -2.09 13.19
C ASP A 107 -19.85 -1.83 14.71
N LYS A 108 -19.01 -2.51 15.50
CA LYS A 108 -18.83 -2.26 16.94
C LYS A 108 -17.80 -1.15 17.22
N GLY A 109 -17.31 -0.47 16.18
CA GLY A 109 -16.28 0.54 16.30
C GLY A 109 -14.89 -0.01 16.65
N LYS A 110 -14.65 -1.30 16.43
CA LYS A 110 -13.38 -1.98 16.71
C LYS A 110 -12.64 -2.26 15.41
N LEU A 111 -11.31 -2.22 15.47
CA LEU A 111 -10.49 -2.59 14.31
C LEU A 111 -10.29 -4.10 14.21
N PRO A 112 -10.17 -4.63 12.98
CA PRO A 112 -9.69 -5.98 12.77
C PRO A 112 -8.32 -6.21 13.43
N PRO A 113 -7.98 -7.46 13.75
CA PRO A 113 -6.66 -7.80 14.27
C PRO A 113 -5.54 -7.23 13.40
N ALA A 114 -4.53 -6.67 14.06
CA ALA A 114 -3.34 -6.16 13.39
C ALA A 114 -2.59 -7.30 12.69
N ALA A 115 -1.75 -6.93 11.73
CA ALA A 115 -0.88 -7.91 11.09
C ALA A 115 0.27 -8.28 12.05
N GLU A 116 0.43 -9.56 12.33
CA GLU A 116 1.57 -10.14 13.04
C GLU A 116 2.82 -10.23 12.16
#